data_AF-A0A7W0JZX4-F1
#
_entry.id   AF-A0A7W0JZX4-F1
#
_cell.length_a   1.000
_cell.length_b   1.000
_cell.length_c   1.000
_cell.angle_alpha   90.00
_cell.angle_beta   90.00
_cell.angle_gamma   90.00
#
_symmetry.space_group_name_H-M   'P 1'
#
loop_
_entity.id
_entity.type
_entity.pdbx_description
1 polymer ?
#
loop_
_entity_poly.entity_id
_entity_poly.type
_entity_poly.pdbx_seq_one_letter_code
_entity_poly.pdbx_strand_id
1 'polypeptide(L)'
;MVERADPDAAELWRATVRRLTWAAVIAHSLGGFVLFLLLGFLTPFAPAGPDKQLALNAIVAVVYLPLSLTMGRLWSKRRGAPVERWLSERRPPTATERQIVLGQPSSFVVVSGVFWLIAAVLFTLLNVSGSDWGALVVGGGLVLSGETSCALGYLMCERIMRPITVLALAGGPPRGAPARAWPDG
;
A
#
# COMPACT_ATOMS: atom_id res chain seq x y z
N MET A 1 21.53 -32.46 11.61
CA MET A 1 22.27 -31.19 11.63
C MET A 1 21.37 -30.16 10.95
N VAL A 2 20.65 -29.36 11.74
CA VAL A 2 19.67 -28.38 11.23
C VAL A 2 20.45 -27.23 10.60
N GLU A 3 20.44 -27.15 9.28
CA GLU A 3 21.02 -26.04 8.53
C GLU A 3 20.28 -24.76 8.92
N ARG A 4 20.91 -23.94 9.77
CA ARG A 4 20.35 -22.65 10.18
C ARG A 4 20.10 -21.84 8.92
N ALA A 5 18.84 -21.45 8.70
CA ALA A 5 18.48 -20.49 7.67
C ALA A 5 19.42 -19.29 7.76
N ASP A 6 20.26 -19.08 6.74
CA ASP A 6 21.23 -17.99 6.80
C ASP A 6 20.47 -16.64 6.77
N PRO A 7 20.82 -15.72 7.69
CA PRO A 7 20.04 -14.53 8.01
C PRO A 7 19.74 -13.64 6.81
N ASP A 8 20.55 -13.69 5.76
CA ASP A 8 20.53 -12.74 4.65
C ASP A 8 19.22 -12.75 3.84
N ALA A 9 18.65 -13.93 3.55
CA ALA A 9 17.39 -14.05 2.80
C ALA A 9 16.15 -13.67 3.62
N ALA A 10 16.11 -14.10 4.88
CA ALA A 10 15.02 -13.76 5.81
C ALA A 10 15.07 -12.29 6.23
N GLU A 11 16.27 -11.71 6.33
CA GLU A 11 16.47 -10.28 6.56
C GLU A 11 16.09 -9.44 5.33
N LEU A 12 16.46 -9.87 4.12
CA LEU A 12 16.02 -9.24 2.87
C LEU A 12 14.50 -9.20 2.77
N TRP A 13 13.81 -10.32 3.05
CA TRP A 13 12.34 -10.37 3.03
C TRP A 13 11.72 -9.44 4.07
N ARG A 14 12.16 -9.51 5.34
CA ARG A 14 11.65 -8.64 6.41
C ARG A 14 11.87 -7.16 6.10
N ALA A 15 13.04 -6.79 5.58
CA ALA A 15 13.34 -5.43 5.16
C ALA A 15 12.43 -4.98 4.01
N THR A 16 12.17 -5.86 3.03
CA THR A 16 11.27 -5.59 1.90
C THR A 16 9.84 -5.37 2.39
N VAL A 17 9.29 -6.27 3.21
CA VAL A 17 7.93 -6.15 3.77
C VAL A 17 7.79 -4.89 4.61
N ARG A 18 8.80 -4.56 5.43
CA ARG A 18 8.80 -3.34 6.24
C ARG A 18 8.78 -2.09 5.36
N ARG A 19 9.61 -2.05 4.31
CA ARG A 19 9.65 -0.93 3.34
C ARG A 19 8.33 -0.79 2.59
N LEU A 20 7.74 -1.89 2.12
CA LEU A 20 6.43 -1.88 1.46
C LEU A 20 5.32 -1.37 2.40
N THR A 21 5.34 -1.82 3.66
CA THR A 21 4.36 -1.38 4.66
C THR A 21 4.47 0.13 4.88
N TRP A 22 5.68 0.64 5.11
CA TRP A 22 5.88 2.08 5.30
C TRP A 22 5.58 2.90 4.05
N ALA A 23 5.97 2.42 2.86
CA ALA A 23 5.61 3.05 1.59
C ALA A 23 4.10 3.15 1.42
N ALA A 24 3.37 2.07 1.71
CA ALA A 24 1.91 2.06 1.67
C ALA A 24 1.33 3.04 2.70
N VAL A 25 1.78 3.03 3.95
CA VAL A 25 1.30 3.95 4.98
C VAL A 25 1.52 5.41 4.55
N ILE A 26 2.72 5.76 4.07
CA ILE A 26 3.02 7.14 3.64
C ILE A 26 2.15 7.54 2.44
N ALA A 27 2.05 6.68 1.42
CA ALA A 27 1.28 6.97 0.21
C ALA A 27 -0.22 7.16 0.50
N HIS A 28 -0.79 6.39 1.44
CA HIS A 28 -2.22 6.49 1.78
C HIS A 28 -2.50 7.62 2.78
N SER A 29 -1.62 7.83 3.77
CA SER A 29 -1.76 8.92 4.75
C SER A 29 -1.67 10.30 4.10
N LEU A 30 -0.85 10.47 3.06
CA LEU A 30 -0.77 11.72 2.32
C LEU A 30 -2.10 12.06 1.63
N GLY A 31 -2.74 11.08 0.98
CA GLY A 31 -4.05 11.28 0.34
C GLY A 31 -5.16 11.61 1.36
N GLY A 32 -5.19 10.89 2.49
CA GLY A 32 -6.11 11.19 3.59
C GLY A 32 -5.90 12.57 4.22
N PHE A 33 -4.64 13.01 4.34
CA PHE A 33 -4.29 14.33 4.85
C PHE A 33 -4.71 15.44 3.88
N VAL A 34 -4.50 15.26 2.58
CA VAL A 34 -4.97 16.21 1.55
C VAL A 34 -6.49 16.36 1.61
N LEU A 35 -7.24 15.27 1.77
CA LEU A 35 -8.70 15.34 1.97
C LEU A 35 -9.09 16.08 3.25
N PHE A 36 -8.40 15.82 4.36
CA PHE A 36 -8.63 16.54 5.61
C PHE A 36 -8.41 18.05 5.44
N LEU A 37 -7.36 18.46 4.73
CA LEU A 37 -7.13 19.86 4.38
C LEU A 37 -8.22 20.39 3.47
N LEU A 38 -8.62 19.64 2.45
CA LEU A 38 -9.70 20.02 1.54
C LEU A 38 -11.00 20.27 2.32
N LEU A 39 -11.35 19.40 3.26
CA LEU A 39 -12.49 19.60 4.15
C LEU A 39 -12.27 20.82 5.06
N GLY A 40 -11.19 20.88 5.82
CA GLY A 40 -10.94 21.96 6.77
C GLY A 40 -10.89 23.37 6.14
N PHE A 41 -10.35 23.49 4.93
CA PHE A 41 -10.18 24.77 4.24
C PHE A 41 -11.28 25.11 3.24
N LEU A 42 -12.01 24.12 2.69
CA LEU A 42 -13.09 24.38 1.72
C LEU A 42 -14.49 24.46 2.36
N THR A 43 -14.69 23.82 3.53
CA THR A 43 -15.97 23.90 4.27
C THR A 43 -16.37 25.32 4.69
N PRO A 44 -15.47 26.26 5.03
CA PRO A 44 -15.84 27.65 5.32
C PRO A 44 -16.53 28.39 4.16
N PHE A 45 -16.40 27.89 2.91
CA PHE A 45 -17.07 28.44 1.74
C PHE A 45 -18.41 27.73 1.43
N ALA A 46 -18.83 26.77 2.26
CA ALA A 46 -20.11 26.09 2.11
C ALA A 46 -21.25 26.99 2.65
N PRO A 47 -22.39 27.11 1.92
CA PRO A 47 -23.48 28.01 2.29
C PRO A 47 -24.30 27.60 3.53
N ALA A 48 -24.00 26.47 4.18
CA ALA A 48 -24.65 26.01 5.41
C ALA A 48 -23.59 25.72 6.50
N GLY A 49 -23.85 26.19 7.72
CA GLY A 49 -22.87 26.29 8.80
C GLY A 49 -22.12 24.99 9.16
N PRO A 50 -20.84 25.06 9.53
CA PRO A 50 -20.02 23.89 9.84
C PRO A 50 -20.23 23.47 11.29
N ASP A 51 -20.32 22.16 11.56
CA ASP A 51 -19.76 21.52 12.77
C ASP A 51 -20.10 20.01 12.81
N LYS A 52 -21.37 19.63 12.63
CA LYS A 52 -21.79 18.22 12.80
C LYS A 52 -21.24 17.29 11.73
N GLN A 53 -21.17 17.74 10.47
CA GLN A 53 -20.74 16.90 9.36
C GLN A 53 -19.22 16.70 9.33
N LEU A 54 -18.45 17.71 9.77
CA LEU A 54 -17.00 17.59 9.95
C LEU A 54 -16.67 16.55 11.03
N ALA A 55 -17.37 16.60 12.18
CA ALA A 55 -17.19 15.63 13.25
C ALA A 55 -17.53 14.20 12.80
N LEU A 56 -18.63 14.02 12.06
CA LEU A 56 -19.01 12.72 11.50
C LEU A 56 -17.97 12.20 10.50
N ASN A 57 -17.51 13.04 9.55
CA ASN A 57 -16.46 12.67 8.61
C ASN A 57 -15.17 12.26 9.36
N ALA A 58 -14.78 13.00 10.40
CA ALA A 58 -13.60 12.67 11.20
C ALA A 58 -13.74 11.33 11.92
N ILE A 59 -14.89 11.05 12.55
CA ILE A 59 -15.15 9.77 13.22
C ILE A 59 -15.09 8.62 12.22
N VAL A 60 -15.79 8.75 11.07
CA VAL A 60 -15.79 7.72 10.03
C VAL A 60 -14.38 7.50 9.49
N ALA A 61 -13.59 8.56 9.29
CA ALA A 61 -12.19 8.44 8.85
C ALA A 61 -11.32 7.71 9.88
N VAL A 62 -11.44 8.04 11.16
CA VAL A 62 -10.69 7.42 12.27
C VAL A 62 -11.02 5.93 12.40
N VAL A 63 -12.22 5.49 12.03
CA VAL A 63 -12.60 4.06 12.02
C VAL A 63 -12.18 3.37 10.72
N TYR A 64 -12.42 4.02 9.58
CA TYR A 64 -12.17 3.47 8.25
C TYR A 64 -10.68 3.24 7.97
N LEU A 65 -9.82 4.20 8.37
CA LEU A 65 -8.40 4.14 8.07
C LEU A 65 -7.69 2.96 8.77
N PRO A 66 -7.87 2.71 10.08
CA PRO A 66 -7.32 1.51 10.72
C PRO A 66 -7.88 0.20 10.14
N LEU A 67 -9.17 0.16 9.79
CA LEU A 67 -9.80 -1.03 9.23
C LEU A 67 -9.18 -1.39 7.87
N SER A 68 -9.11 -0.42 6.96
CA SER A 68 -8.49 -0.58 5.63
C SER A 68 -7.01 -0.96 5.73
N LEU A 69 -6.23 -0.30 6.59
CA LEU A 69 -4.82 -0.65 6.83
C LEU A 69 -4.66 -2.08 7.38
N THR A 70 -5.54 -2.49 8.31
CA THR A 70 -5.52 -3.83 8.89
C THR A 70 -5.85 -4.89 7.84
N MET A 71 -6.91 -4.66 7.04
CA MET A 71 -7.29 -5.56 5.97
C MET A 71 -6.21 -5.66 4.89
N GLY A 72 -5.62 -4.53 4.48
CA GLY A 72 -4.51 -4.50 3.54
C GLY A 72 -3.28 -5.26 4.05
N ARG A 73 -2.93 -5.11 5.34
CA ARG A 73 -1.85 -5.87 5.98
C ARG A 73 -2.12 -7.37 6.01
N LEU A 74 -3.34 -7.78 6.39
CA LEU A 74 -3.72 -9.19 6.43
C LEU A 74 -3.68 -9.82 5.03
N TRP A 75 -4.18 -9.11 4.03
CA TRP A 75 -4.13 -9.52 2.63
C TRP A 75 -2.69 -9.65 2.13
N SER A 76 -1.83 -8.66 2.40
CA SER A 76 -0.41 -8.69 2.03
C SER A 76 0.33 -9.84 2.68
N LYS A 77 0.10 -10.10 3.98
CA LYS A 77 0.70 -11.24 4.70
C LYS A 77 0.28 -12.58 4.06
N ARG A 78 -1.00 -12.76 3.78
CA ARG A 78 -1.53 -13.99 3.16
C ARG A 78 -0.95 -14.22 1.76
N ARG A 79 -0.89 -13.19 0.93
CA ARG A 79 -0.33 -13.25 -0.43
C ARG A 79 1.20 -13.42 -0.44
N GLY A 80 1.89 -12.88 0.55
CA GLY A 80 3.36 -12.95 0.66
C GLY A 80 3.89 -14.26 1.23
N ALA A 81 3.07 -15.03 1.95
CA ALA A 81 3.52 -16.26 2.62
C ALA A 81 4.21 -17.30 1.69
N PRO A 82 3.75 -17.54 0.44
CA PRO A 82 4.46 -18.42 -0.48
C PRO A 82 5.84 -17.89 -0.89
N VAL A 83 5.98 -16.58 -1.08
CA VAL A 83 7.26 -15.94 -1.43
C VAL A 83 8.24 -16.01 -0.27
N GLU A 84 7.75 -15.78 0.95
CA GLU A 84 8.54 -15.93 2.18
C GLU A 84 9.07 -17.37 2.33
N ARG A 85 8.18 -18.36 2.16
CA ARG A 85 8.54 -19.77 2.21
C ARG A 85 9.59 -20.12 1.15
N TRP A 86 9.39 -19.68 -0.09
CA TRP A 86 10.34 -19.89 -1.17
C TRP A 86 11.73 -19.32 -0.85
N LEU A 87 11.80 -18.07 -0.40
CA LEU A 87 13.07 -17.42 -0.03
C LEU A 87 13.76 -18.17 1.11
N SER A 88 13.01 -18.73 2.06
CA SER A 88 13.55 -19.54 3.15
C SER A 88 14.07 -20.91 2.70
N GLU A 89 13.43 -21.54 1.71
CA GLU A 89 13.76 -22.88 1.22
C GLU A 89 14.97 -22.90 0.25
N ARG A 90 15.47 -21.73 -0.18
CA ARG A 90 16.67 -21.58 -1.05
C ARG A 90 16.64 -22.36 -2.36
N ARG A 91 15.45 -22.71 -2.83
CA ARG A 91 15.24 -23.44 -4.08
C ARG A 91 14.86 -22.50 -5.22
N PRO A 92 14.90 -22.98 -6.47
CA PRO A 92 14.24 -22.29 -7.59
C PRO A 92 12.76 -21.98 -7.28
N PRO A 93 12.25 -20.80 -7.70
CA PRO A 93 10.83 -20.47 -7.56
C PRO A 93 9.98 -21.42 -8.40
N THR A 94 8.82 -21.81 -7.87
CA THR A 94 7.76 -22.42 -8.67
C THR A 94 7.12 -21.40 -9.60
N ALA A 95 6.38 -21.86 -10.61
CA ALA A 95 5.63 -20.99 -11.52
C ALA A 95 4.65 -20.08 -10.75
N THR A 96 3.97 -20.61 -9.73
CA THR A 96 3.03 -19.87 -8.88
C THR A 96 3.73 -18.78 -8.07
N GLU A 97 4.86 -19.07 -7.44
CA GLU A 97 5.63 -18.07 -6.68
C GLU A 97 6.16 -16.97 -7.58
N ARG A 98 6.65 -17.32 -8.78
CA ARG A 98 7.07 -16.35 -9.79
C ARG A 98 5.91 -15.44 -10.20
N GLN A 99 4.72 -15.99 -10.46
CA GLN A 99 3.53 -15.20 -10.79
C GLN A 99 3.12 -14.26 -9.65
N ILE A 100 3.19 -14.70 -8.39
CA ILE A 100 2.88 -13.86 -7.23
C ILE A 100 3.85 -12.68 -7.15
N VAL A 101 5.16 -12.91 -7.32
CA VAL A 101 6.17 -11.84 -7.31
C VAL A 101 5.92 -10.83 -8.42
N LEU A 102 5.72 -11.32 -9.65
CA LEU A 102 5.51 -10.45 -10.83
C LEU A 102 4.18 -9.69 -10.78
N GLY A 103 3.14 -10.29 -10.20
CA GLY A 103 1.82 -9.69 -10.06
C GLY A 103 1.63 -8.79 -8.84
N GLN A 104 2.67 -8.60 -8.02
CA GLN A 104 2.52 -7.87 -6.76
C GLN A 104 2.20 -6.38 -6.93
N PRO A 105 2.85 -5.64 -7.85
CA PRO A 105 2.53 -4.22 -8.08
C PRO A 105 1.09 -4.00 -8.56
N SER A 106 0.62 -4.82 -9.50
CA SER A 106 -0.77 -4.73 -10.00
C SER A 106 -1.79 -5.11 -8.94
N SER A 107 -1.51 -6.18 -8.17
CA SER A 107 -2.41 -6.59 -7.08
C SER A 107 -2.51 -5.51 -6.00
N PHE A 108 -1.43 -4.77 -5.72
CA PHE A 108 -1.46 -3.61 -4.82
C PHE A 108 -2.43 -2.54 -5.34
N VAL A 109 -2.34 -2.15 -6.61
CA VAL A 109 -3.23 -1.14 -7.22
C VAL A 109 -4.69 -1.55 -7.13
N VAL A 110 -5.00 -2.82 -7.44
CA VAL A 110 -6.39 -3.31 -7.37
C VAL A 110 -6.94 -3.24 -5.95
N VAL A 111 -6.18 -3.70 -4.96
CA VAL A 111 -6.63 -3.70 -3.55
C VAL A 111 -6.76 -2.28 -3.01
N SER A 112 -5.76 -1.43 -3.24
CA SER A 112 -5.80 -0.03 -2.82
C SER A 112 -6.93 0.72 -3.51
N GLY A 113 -7.11 0.53 -4.82
CA GLY A 113 -8.19 1.14 -5.60
C GLY A 113 -9.57 0.77 -5.07
N VAL A 114 -9.79 -0.50 -4.71
CA VAL A 114 -11.06 -0.93 -4.08
C VAL A 114 -11.31 -0.20 -2.76
N PHE A 115 -10.31 -0.08 -1.89
CA PHE A 115 -10.47 0.68 -0.65
C PHE A 115 -10.80 2.14 -0.95
N TRP A 116 -10.05 2.80 -1.82
CA TRP A 116 -10.32 4.19 -2.21
C TRP A 116 -11.72 4.39 -2.81
N LEU A 117 -12.20 3.48 -3.64
CA LEU A 117 -13.57 3.52 -4.16
C LEU A 117 -14.62 3.37 -3.06
N ILE A 118 -14.41 2.46 -2.11
CA ILE A 118 -15.30 2.31 -0.94
C ILE A 118 -15.31 3.60 -0.13
N ALA A 119 -14.14 4.23 0.09
CA ALA A 119 -14.07 5.51 0.78
C ALA A 119 -14.82 6.60 -0.01
N ALA A 120 -14.58 6.73 -1.31
CA ALA A 120 -15.25 7.70 -2.17
C ALA A 120 -16.78 7.57 -2.06
N VAL A 121 -17.32 6.37 -2.20
CA VAL A 121 -18.76 6.11 -2.08
C VAL A 121 -19.26 6.44 -0.67
N LEU A 122 -18.60 5.92 0.37
CA LEU A 122 -19.01 6.10 1.76
C LEU A 122 -19.08 7.58 2.15
N PHE A 123 -18.01 8.34 1.87
CA PHE A 123 -17.92 9.74 2.23
C PHE A 123 -18.81 10.63 1.34
N THR A 124 -18.99 10.30 0.06
CA THR A 124 -19.96 11.02 -0.79
C THR A 124 -21.37 10.88 -0.22
N LEU A 125 -21.79 9.66 0.13
CA LEU A 125 -23.10 9.40 0.75
C LEU A 125 -23.25 10.08 2.11
N LEU A 126 -22.17 10.21 2.87
CA LEU A 126 -22.17 10.92 4.16
C LEU A 126 -22.42 12.43 4.00
N ASN A 127 -22.02 13.01 2.86
CA ASN A 127 -22.06 14.45 2.61
C ASN A 127 -23.23 14.90 1.73
N VAL A 128 -23.86 13.99 0.96
CA VAL A 128 -25.00 14.32 0.08
C VAL A 128 -26.19 14.91 0.81
N SER A 129 -26.42 14.52 2.07
CA SER A 129 -27.53 15.03 2.88
C SER A 129 -27.32 16.44 3.43
N GLY A 130 -26.07 16.95 3.42
CA GLY A 130 -25.76 18.29 3.91
C GLY A 130 -25.51 19.30 2.80
N SER A 131 -24.85 18.89 1.72
CA SER A 131 -24.56 19.76 0.57
C SER A 131 -24.16 18.93 -0.66
N ASP A 132 -24.85 19.16 -1.78
CA ASP A 132 -24.48 18.56 -3.07
C ASP A 132 -23.05 18.97 -3.49
N TRP A 133 -22.67 20.22 -3.24
CA TRP A 133 -21.32 20.70 -3.51
C TRP A 133 -20.28 19.98 -2.64
N GLY A 134 -20.54 19.83 -1.34
CA GLY A 134 -19.68 19.08 -0.43
C GLY A 134 -19.50 17.63 -0.86
N ALA A 135 -20.59 16.97 -1.27
CA ALA A 135 -20.54 15.60 -1.77
C ALA A 135 -19.69 15.46 -3.04
N LEU A 136 -19.85 16.37 -4.01
CA LEU A 136 -19.06 16.39 -5.24
C LEU A 136 -17.56 16.61 -4.97
N VAL A 137 -17.23 17.60 -4.15
CA VAL A 137 -15.84 17.93 -3.79
C VAL A 137 -15.18 16.75 -3.05
N VAL A 138 -15.87 16.19 -2.05
CA VAL A 138 -15.33 15.08 -1.24
C VAL A 138 -15.18 13.81 -2.07
N GLY A 139 -16.20 13.44 -2.84
CA GLY A 139 -16.16 12.27 -3.71
C GLY A 139 -15.08 12.38 -4.78
N GLY A 140 -15.05 13.49 -5.52
CA GLY A 140 -14.03 13.75 -6.54
C GLY A 140 -12.62 13.79 -5.96
N GLY A 141 -12.44 14.46 -4.81
CA GLY A 141 -11.18 14.52 -4.09
C GLY A 141 -10.66 13.14 -3.65
N LEU A 142 -11.55 12.26 -3.19
CA LEU A 142 -11.22 10.88 -2.81
C LEU A 142 -10.80 10.03 -4.01
N VAL A 143 -11.46 10.19 -5.17
CA VAL A 143 -11.09 9.47 -6.39
C VAL A 143 -9.69 9.88 -6.87
N LEU A 144 -9.42 11.19 -6.95
CA LEU A 144 -8.11 11.71 -7.36
C LEU A 144 -6.99 11.36 -6.38
N SER A 145 -7.29 11.42 -5.08
CA SER A 145 -6.36 10.98 -4.03
C SER A 145 -6.06 9.49 -4.17
N GLY A 146 -7.09 8.68 -4.44
CA GLY A 146 -6.96 7.25 -4.65
C GLY A 146 -6.10 6.90 -5.87
N GLU A 147 -6.33 7.57 -7.00
CA GLU A 147 -5.52 7.41 -8.20
C GLU A 147 -4.04 7.73 -7.92
N THR A 148 -3.78 8.88 -7.30
CA THR A 148 -2.42 9.33 -6.98
C THR A 148 -1.72 8.37 -6.02
N SER A 149 -2.39 7.95 -4.94
CA SER A 149 -1.87 6.99 -3.98
C SER A 149 -1.62 5.61 -4.61
N CYS A 150 -2.49 5.17 -5.52
CA CYS A 150 -2.31 3.92 -6.25
C CYS A 150 -1.09 3.98 -7.19
N ALA A 151 -0.93 5.07 -7.95
CA ALA A 151 0.20 5.26 -8.84
C ALA A 151 1.53 5.32 -8.07
N LEU A 152 1.60 6.10 -6.99
CA LEU A 152 2.79 6.16 -6.14
C LEU A 152 3.09 4.81 -5.50
N GLY A 153 2.08 4.14 -4.95
CA GLY A 153 2.27 2.85 -4.31
C GLY A 153 2.66 1.74 -5.30
N TYR A 154 2.19 1.79 -6.55
CA TYR A 154 2.66 0.92 -7.62
C TYR A 154 4.16 1.09 -7.86
N LEU A 155 4.62 2.32 -8.08
CA LEU A 155 6.04 2.62 -8.36
C LEU A 155 6.93 2.26 -7.18
N MET A 156 6.49 2.54 -5.95
CA MET A 156 7.22 2.14 -4.75
C MET A 156 7.26 0.61 -4.60
N CYS A 157 6.15 -0.08 -4.87
CA CYS A 157 6.09 -1.53 -4.84
C CYS A 157 7.05 -2.14 -5.85
N GLU A 158 7.01 -1.70 -7.11
CA GLU A 158 7.91 -2.14 -8.16
C GLU A 158 9.38 -1.90 -7.80
N ARG A 159 9.72 -0.68 -7.33
CA ARG A 159 11.08 -0.34 -6.92
C ARG A 159 11.59 -1.19 -5.77
N ILE A 160 10.75 -1.44 -4.76
CA ILE A 160 11.11 -2.22 -3.57
C ILE A 160 11.20 -3.72 -3.91
N MET A 161 10.31 -4.22 -4.78
CA MET A 161 10.25 -5.63 -5.19
C MET A 161 11.27 -5.99 -6.28
N ARG A 162 11.92 -5.02 -6.92
CA ARG A 162 12.87 -5.24 -8.02
C ARG A 162 13.93 -6.31 -7.71
N PRO A 163 14.61 -6.33 -6.53
CA PRO A 163 15.59 -7.37 -6.23
C PRO A 163 14.96 -8.78 -6.24
N ILE A 164 13.81 -8.95 -5.59
CA ILE A 164 13.09 -10.24 -5.53
C ILE A 164 12.60 -10.66 -6.92
N THR A 165 12.17 -9.69 -7.74
CA THR A 165 11.77 -9.92 -9.13
C THR A 165 12.93 -10.47 -9.96
N VAL A 166 14.13 -9.89 -9.82
CA VAL A 166 15.35 -10.39 -10.46
C VAL A 166 15.66 -11.82 -10.01
N LEU A 167 15.54 -12.13 -8.72
CA LEU A 167 15.73 -13.51 -8.22
C LEU A 167 14.72 -14.50 -8.81
N ALA A 168 13.46 -14.08 -8.92
CA ALA A 168 12.39 -14.91 -9.45
C ALA A 168 12.60 -15.23 -10.95
N LEU A 169 13.11 -14.26 -11.70
CA LEU A 169 13.42 -14.39 -13.13
C LEU A 169 14.72 -15.16 -13.38
N ALA A 170 15.75 -14.96 -12.55
CA ALA A 170 17.03 -15.67 -12.64
C ALA A 170 16.94 -17.17 -12.32
N GLY A 171 15.81 -17.64 -11.78
CA GLY A 171 15.56 -19.06 -11.54
C GLY A 171 16.11 -19.59 -10.22
N GLY A 172 16.50 -18.73 -9.27
CA GLY A 172 16.91 -19.12 -7.93
C GLY A 172 17.53 -17.97 -7.13
N PRO A 173 17.53 -18.05 -5.79
CA PRO A 173 18.22 -17.07 -4.96
C PRO A 173 19.73 -17.09 -5.23
N PRO A 174 20.45 -15.96 -5.08
CA PRO A 174 21.88 -15.90 -5.37
C PRO A 174 22.61 -16.82 -4.40
N ARG A 175 23.51 -17.66 -4.91
CA ARG A 175 24.53 -18.29 -4.05
C ARG A 175 25.44 -17.16 -3.57
N GLY A 176 25.49 -16.97 -2.25
CA GLY A 176 26.20 -15.93 -1.50
C GLY A 176 27.04 -14.95 -2.32
N ALA A 177 26.62 -13.70 -2.40
CA ALA A 177 27.47 -12.65 -2.94
C ALA A 177 28.61 -12.38 -1.93
N PRO A 178 29.89 -12.62 -2.27
CA PRO A 178 30.98 -12.20 -1.41
C PRO A 178 30.97 -10.67 -1.28
N ALA A 179 31.43 -10.20 -0.11
CA ALA A 179 31.56 -8.78 0.22
C ALA A 179 32.21 -8.02 -0.95
N ARG A 180 31.50 -7.02 -1.49
CA ARG A 180 32.08 -6.11 -2.47
C ARG A 180 33.25 -5.39 -1.83
N ALA A 181 34.48 -5.76 -2.19
CA ALA A 181 35.60 -4.83 -2.16
C ALA A 181 35.38 -3.85 -3.30
N TRP A 182 35.16 -2.59 -2.95
CA TRP A 182 35.25 -1.48 -3.88
C TRP A 182 36.68 -1.45 -4.44
N PRO A 183 36.91 -1.39 -5.76
CA PRO A 183 38.24 -1.09 -6.28
C PRO A 183 38.51 0.39 -6.01
N ASP A 184 39.53 0.64 -5.19
CA ASP A 184 40.14 1.96 -5.09
C ASP A 184 40.70 2.34 -6.47
N GLY A 185 40.18 3.44 -7.01
CA GLY A 185 40.65 4.13 -8.19
C GLY A 185 40.40 5.61 -8.03
#